data_AF-A0ABD4QK23-F1
#
_entry.id   AF-A0ABD4QK23-F1
#
_cell.length_a   1.000
_cell.length_b   1.000
_cell.length_c   1.000
_cell.angle_alpha   90.00
_cell.angle_beta   90.00
_cell.angle_gamma   90.00
#
_symmetry.space_group_name_H-M   'P 1'
#
loop_
_entity.id
_entity.type
_entity.pdbx_description
1 polymer ?
#
loop_
_entity_poly.entity_id
_entity_poly.type
_entity_poly.pdbx_seq_one_letter_code
_entity_poly.pdbx_strand_id
1 'polypeptide(L)'
;MRSKQFITINKPKWGDDLRARWRERFASHLSIKEQKELGLDDFLWHLCSSGMISCLEKAEAIDAFLQHPKHKCTVFYQFVNEAYLFENASSLSIKDLPYQSDHMDYNDLYVMDWHEKWTFVMTHETDYGPYFIQIG
;
A
#
# COMPACT_ATOMS: atom_id res chain seq x y z
N MET A 1 20.31 -9.82 19.10
CA MET A 1 19.38 -9.53 17.98
C MET A 1 18.11 -10.31 18.21
N ARG A 2 16.97 -9.66 18.47
CA ARG A 2 15.67 -10.36 18.47
C ARG A 2 15.37 -10.78 17.03
N SER A 3 15.13 -12.07 16.79
CA SER A 3 14.67 -12.52 15.48
C SER A 3 13.34 -11.82 15.18
N LYS A 4 13.19 -11.27 13.97
CA LYS A 4 11.89 -10.79 13.50
C LYS A 4 10.98 -12.03 13.37
N GLN A 5 9.79 -11.98 13.96
CA GLN A 5 8.89 -13.14 14.13
C GLN A 5 7.61 -13.07 13.29
N PHE A 6 7.50 -12.12 12.36
CA PHE A 6 6.35 -12.09 11.47
C PHE A 6 6.42 -13.23 10.45
N ILE A 7 5.25 -13.76 10.11
CA ILE A 7 5.08 -14.83 9.13
C ILE A 7 4.73 -14.18 7.80
N THR A 8 5.46 -14.53 6.75
CA THR A 8 5.17 -14.08 5.38
C THR A 8 4.65 -15.27 4.57
N ILE A 9 3.44 -15.14 4.03
CA ILE A 9 2.79 -16.18 3.22
C ILE A 9 2.60 -15.63 1.80
N ASN A 10 3.18 -16.30 0.80
CA ASN A 10 2.98 -15.96 -0.61
C ASN A 10 1.53 -16.22 -1.04
N LYS A 11 0.94 -15.26 -1.76
CA LYS A 11 -0.42 -15.26 -2.30
C LYS A 11 -0.35 -14.87 -3.79
N PRO A 12 -0.05 -15.82 -4.70
CA PRO A 12 0.36 -15.51 -6.08
C PRO A 12 -0.77 -15.00 -7.00
N LYS A 13 -2.00 -14.92 -6.49
CA LYS A 13 -3.21 -14.59 -7.27
C LYS A 13 -4.09 -13.54 -6.59
N TRP A 14 -3.58 -12.85 -5.58
CA TRP A 14 -4.38 -11.89 -4.80
C TRP A 14 -4.27 -10.45 -5.30
N GLY A 15 -3.30 -10.11 -6.16
CA GLY A 15 -3.05 -8.71 -6.54
C GLY A 15 -4.25 -8.01 -7.17
N ASP A 16 -4.92 -8.61 -8.16
CA ASP A 16 -6.13 -8.04 -8.78
C ASP A 16 -7.22 -7.74 -7.75
N ASP A 17 -7.55 -8.73 -6.91
CA ASP A 17 -8.56 -8.58 -5.85
C ASP A 17 -8.16 -7.51 -4.83
N LEU A 18 -6.88 -7.43 -4.47
CA LEU A 18 -6.38 -6.44 -3.51
C LEU A 18 -6.41 -5.03 -4.09
N ARG A 19 -6.09 -4.83 -5.37
CA ARG A 19 -6.22 -3.53 -6.05
C ARG A 19 -7.68 -3.09 -6.11
N ALA A 20 -8.60 -4.01 -6.42
CA ALA A 20 -10.03 -3.73 -6.44
C ALA A 20 -10.55 -3.31 -5.05
N ARG A 21 -10.18 -4.07 -4.01
CA ARG A 21 -10.54 -3.78 -2.61
C ARG A 21 -9.94 -2.46 -2.14
N TRP A 22 -8.68 -2.20 -2.47
CA TRP A 22 -8.02 -0.92 -2.14
C TRP A 22 -8.80 0.24 -2.74
N ARG A 23 -9.16 0.15 -4.03
CA ARG A 23 -9.94 1.19 -4.72
C ARG A 23 -11.32 1.37 -4.09
N GLU A 24 -12.01 0.27 -3.79
CA GLU A 24 -13.32 0.30 -3.13
C GLU A 24 -13.25 0.96 -1.73
N ARG A 25 -12.12 0.85 -1.03
CA ARG A 25 -12.00 1.38 0.33
C ARG A 25 -11.52 2.80 0.41
N PHE A 26 -10.50 3.15 -0.39
CA PHE A 26 -9.87 4.45 -0.29
C PHE A 26 -10.39 5.44 -1.34
N ALA A 27 -11.02 4.99 -2.43
CA ALA A 27 -11.52 5.86 -3.50
C ALA A 27 -13.04 5.82 -3.69
N SER A 28 -13.82 5.18 -2.80
CA SER A 28 -15.28 5.05 -2.97
C SER A 28 -16.06 6.37 -2.96
N HIS A 29 -15.48 7.43 -2.40
CA HIS A 29 -16.08 8.76 -2.42
C HIS A 29 -16.02 9.42 -3.80
N LEU A 30 -15.21 8.88 -4.71
CA LEU A 30 -15.09 9.35 -6.09
C LEU A 30 -15.99 8.52 -7.01
N SER A 31 -16.65 9.20 -7.95
CA SER A 31 -17.35 8.53 -9.05
C SER A 31 -16.38 7.76 -9.95
N ILE A 32 -16.90 6.76 -10.68
CA ILE A 32 -16.11 6.00 -11.66
C ILE A 32 -15.45 6.92 -12.70
N LYS A 33 -16.11 8.02 -13.08
CA LYS A 33 -15.58 9.00 -14.02
C LYS A 33 -14.36 9.73 -13.42
N GLU A 34 -14.48 10.23 -12.20
CA GLU A 34 -13.37 10.90 -11.50
C GLU A 34 -12.19 9.94 -11.31
N GLN A 35 -12.44 8.69 -10.91
CA GLN A 35 -11.38 7.69 -10.77
C GLN A 35 -10.63 7.42 -12.07
N LYS A 36 -11.33 7.43 -13.21
CA LYS A 36 -10.71 7.30 -14.54
C LYS A 36 -9.93 8.55 -14.95
N GLU A 37 -10.47 9.73 -14.69
CA GLU A 37 -9.80 11.01 -14.99
C GLU A 37 -8.51 11.18 -14.17
N LEU A 38 -8.47 10.62 -12.96
CA LEU A 38 -7.26 10.55 -12.13
C LEU A 38 -6.27 9.45 -12.55
N GLY A 39 -6.63 8.59 -13.50
CA GLY A 39 -5.77 7.48 -13.92
C GLY A 39 -5.55 6.42 -12.83
N LEU A 40 -6.55 6.14 -11.98
CA LEU A 40 -6.43 5.09 -10.95
C LEU A 40 -6.30 3.67 -11.55
N ASP A 41 -6.66 3.50 -12.83
CA ASP A 41 -6.40 2.27 -13.59
C ASP A 41 -4.91 2.07 -13.86
N ASP A 42 -4.16 3.16 -14.02
CA ASP A 42 -2.72 3.11 -14.25
C ASP A 42 -1.96 3.02 -12.93
N PHE A 43 -2.27 3.90 -11.96
CA PHE A 43 -1.59 3.95 -10.66
C PHE A 43 -2.55 4.33 -9.53
N LEU A 44 -2.73 3.46 -8.54
CA LEU A 44 -3.61 3.74 -7.40
C LEU A 44 -3.11 4.92 -6.54
N TRP A 45 -1.80 5.13 -6.46
CA TRP A 45 -1.20 6.21 -5.68
C TRP A 45 -1.53 7.61 -6.22
N HIS A 46 -2.06 7.74 -7.46
CA HIS A 46 -2.59 9.01 -7.97
C HIS A 46 -3.71 9.58 -7.10
N LEU A 47 -4.43 8.73 -6.34
CA LEU A 47 -5.41 9.19 -5.36
C LEU A 47 -4.77 10.15 -4.33
N CYS A 48 -3.54 9.86 -3.90
CA CYS A 48 -2.80 10.68 -2.95
C CYS A 48 -2.25 11.94 -3.62
N SER A 49 -1.52 11.80 -4.73
CA SER A 49 -0.84 12.92 -5.38
C SER A 49 -1.81 13.96 -5.98
N SER A 50 -3.03 13.55 -6.32
CA SER A 50 -4.10 14.46 -6.75
C SER A 50 -4.73 15.27 -5.61
N GLY A 51 -4.48 14.93 -4.35
CA GLY A 51 -5.11 15.57 -3.19
C GLY A 51 -6.58 15.19 -2.98
N MET A 52 -7.08 14.17 -3.68
CA MET A 52 -8.48 13.73 -3.57
C MET A 52 -8.76 12.91 -2.31
N ILE A 53 -7.73 12.55 -1.55
CA ILE A 53 -7.83 11.99 -0.20
C ILE A 53 -6.83 12.67 0.72
N SER A 54 -7.20 12.84 1.99
CA SER A 54 -6.25 13.24 3.01
C SER A 54 -5.28 12.09 3.28
N CYS A 55 -3.99 12.35 3.13
CA CYS A 55 -2.92 11.40 3.40
C CYS A 55 -1.71 12.11 4.00
N LEU A 56 -0.88 11.36 4.71
CA LEU A 56 0.46 11.78 5.11
C LEU A 56 1.43 11.46 3.99
N GLU A 57 2.52 12.22 3.91
CA GLU A 57 3.51 12.09 2.84
C GLU A 57 4.94 11.95 3.38
N LYS A 58 5.81 11.28 2.62
CA LYS A 58 7.25 11.23 2.84
C LYS A 58 7.58 10.77 4.28
N ALA A 59 8.31 11.59 5.03
CA ALA A 59 8.73 11.25 6.39
C ALA A 59 7.54 11.00 7.32
N GLU A 60 6.44 11.77 7.19
CA GLU A 60 5.25 11.61 8.03
C GLU A 60 4.53 10.30 7.73
N ALA A 61 4.47 9.90 6.45
CA ALA A 61 3.93 8.60 6.04
C ALA A 61 4.76 7.44 6.60
N ILE A 62 6.10 7.57 6.55
CA ILE A 62 7.04 6.58 7.09
C ILE A 62 6.85 6.45 8.61
N ASP A 63 6.82 7.57 9.33
CA ASP A 63 6.67 7.57 10.78
C ASP A 63 5.32 6.99 11.19
N ALA A 64 4.24 7.36 10.49
CA ALA A 64 2.93 6.78 10.70
C ALA A 64 2.94 5.27 10.47
N PHE A 65 3.48 4.78 9.36
CA PHE A 65 3.57 3.35 9.08
C PHE A 65 4.35 2.59 10.16
N LEU A 66 5.49 3.13 10.62
CA LEU A 66 6.32 2.48 11.63
C LEU A 66 5.62 2.43 13.00
N GLN A 67 4.94 3.50 13.39
CA GLN A 67 4.26 3.60 14.68
C GLN A 67 2.88 2.93 14.70
N HIS A 68 2.23 2.76 13.55
CA HIS A 68 0.88 2.19 13.51
C HIS A 68 0.88 0.74 14.03
N PRO A 69 -0.06 0.36 14.91
CA PRO A 69 -0.22 -1.02 15.34
C PRO A 69 -0.55 -1.92 14.15
N LYS A 70 0.28 -2.92 13.91
CA LYS A 70 0.14 -3.87 12.81
C LYS A 70 0.00 -5.27 13.38
N HIS A 71 -1.13 -5.94 13.13
CA HIS A 71 -1.29 -7.35 13.46
C HIS A 71 -1.19 -8.22 12.21
N LYS A 72 -1.98 -7.87 11.20
CA LYS A 72 -2.08 -8.58 9.93
C LYS A 72 -2.26 -7.57 8.80
N CYS A 73 -1.47 -7.69 7.73
CA CYS A 73 -1.55 -6.81 6.57
C CYS A 73 -1.18 -7.57 5.30
N THR A 74 -1.68 -7.08 4.16
CA THR A 74 -1.33 -7.59 2.84
C THR A 74 -0.34 -6.64 2.18
N VAL A 75 0.63 -7.19 1.46
CA VAL A 75 1.53 -6.45 0.56
C VAL A 75 1.23 -6.88 -0.87
N PHE A 76 0.99 -5.93 -1.75
CA PHE A 76 0.72 -6.17 -3.17
C PHE A 76 1.28 -5.03 -4.02
N TYR A 77 1.20 -5.17 -5.34
CA TYR A 77 1.82 -4.25 -6.29
C TYR A 77 0.83 -3.75 -7.33
N GLN A 78 1.21 -2.71 -8.08
CA GLN A 78 0.37 -2.14 -9.13
C GLN A 78 0.12 -3.12 -10.28
N PHE A 79 1.16 -3.79 -10.80
CA PHE A 79 1.08 -4.52 -12.07
C PHE A 79 1.15 -6.05 -11.99
N VAL A 80 1.34 -6.62 -10.79
CA VAL A 80 1.45 -8.07 -10.61
C VAL A 80 0.41 -8.64 -9.65
N ASN A 81 0.09 -9.92 -9.86
CA ASN A 81 -0.88 -10.64 -9.05
C ASN A 81 -0.28 -11.35 -7.83
N GLU A 82 1.06 -11.39 -7.77
CA GLU A 82 1.74 -11.79 -6.56
C GLU A 82 1.46 -10.80 -5.43
N ALA A 83 1.15 -11.34 -4.28
CA ALA A 83 0.97 -10.60 -3.05
C ALA A 83 1.51 -11.44 -1.88
N TYR A 84 1.63 -10.81 -0.73
CA TYR A 84 2.11 -11.42 0.49
C TYR A 84 1.17 -11.09 1.63
N LEU A 85 0.88 -12.09 2.44
CA LEU A 85 0.20 -11.89 3.71
C LEU A 85 1.23 -11.90 4.83
N PHE A 86 1.27 -10.82 5.61
CA PHE A 86 2.08 -10.70 6.80
C PHE A 86 1.21 -10.90 8.03
N GLU A 87 1.56 -11.86 8.88
CA GLU A 87 0.95 -12.09 10.20
C GLU A 87 1.96 -11.82 11.31
N ASN A 88 1.50 -11.42 12.50
CA ASN A 88 2.34 -10.92 13.60
C ASN A 88 3.21 -9.72 13.18
N ALA A 89 2.63 -8.83 12.36
CA ALA A 89 3.33 -7.73 11.69
C ALA A 89 3.72 -6.54 12.61
N SER A 90 3.67 -6.70 13.93
CA SER A 90 3.90 -5.62 14.90
C SER A 90 5.30 -5.02 14.81
N SER A 91 6.28 -5.82 14.37
CA SER A 91 7.67 -5.42 14.16
C SER A 91 8.04 -5.18 12.69
N LEU A 92 7.04 -5.19 11.79
CA LEU A 92 7.25 -4.96 10.36
C LEU A 92 7.78 -3.55 10.14
N SER A 93 8.95 -3.45 9.51
CA SER A 93 9.58 -2.20 9.13
C SER A 93 9.64 -2.06 7.61
N ILE A 94 9.94 -0.86 7.10
CA ILE A 94 10.07 -0.60 5.65
C ILE A 94 11.12 -1.52 5.01
N LYS A 95 12.23 -1.79 5.74
CA LYS A 95 13.33 -2.64 5.24
C LYS A 95 12.95 -4.12 5.09
N ASP A 96 11.80 -4.52 5.64
CA ASP A 96 11.27 -5.88 5.52
C ASP A 96 10.31 -6.04 4.35
N LEU A 97 9.89 -4.92 3.74
CA LEU A 97 8.99 -4.95 2.60
C LEU A 97 9.76 -5.44 1.36
N PRO A 98 9.15 -6.31 0.54
CA PRO A 98 9.73 -6.78 -0.72
C PRO A 98 9.66 -5.71 -1.83
N TYR A 99 10.05 -4.48 -1.50
CA TYR A 99 10.13 -3.36 -2.43
C TYR A 99 11.39 -3.47 -3.28
N GLN A 100 11.25 -3.30 -4.60
CA GLN A 100 12.38 -3.34 -5.54
C GLN A 100 12.36 -2.06 -6.37
N SER A 101 13.15 -1.04 -5.97
CA SER A 101 13.17 0.28 -6.64
C SER A 101 13.47 0.18 -8.14
N ASP A 102 14.32 -0.76 -8.53
CA ASP A 102 14.87 -0.85 -9.88
C ASP A 102 14.07 -1.83 -10.76
N HIS A 103 12.95 -2.38 -10.26
CA HIS A 103 12.15 -3.38 -10.96
C HIS A 103 10.78 -2.81 -11.40
N MET A 104 10.52 -2.83 -12.71
CA MET A 104 9.32 -2.26 -13.33
C MET A 104 7.98 -2.73 -12.73
N ASP A 105 7.89 -4.00 -12.31
CA ASP A 105 6.66 -4.56 -11.75
C ASP A 105 6.52 -4.50 -10.21
N TYR A 106 7.62 -4.28 -9.48
CA TYR A 106 7.68 -4.40 -8.00
C TYR A 106 8.11 -3.09 -7.31
N ASN A 107 8.13 -1.98 -8.05
CA ASN A 107 8.52 -0.65 -7.59
C ASN A 107 7.31 0.24 -7.20
N ASP A 108 6.07 -0.23 -7.38
CA ASP A 108 4.87 0.36 -6.78
C ASP A 108 4.25 -0.65 -5.81
N LEU A 109 4.48 -0.45 -4.51
CA LEU A 109 4.14 -1.38 -3.44
C LEU A 109 3.10 -0.78 -2.49
N TYR A 110 2.08 -1.57 -2.17
CA TYR A 110 0.99 -1.20 -1.28
C TYR A 110 0.98 -2.15 -0.08
N VAL A 111 1.01 -1.61 1.12
CA VAL A 111 0.75 -2.33 2.37
C VAL A 111 -0.63 -1.93 2.85
N MET A 112 -1.57 -2.86 2.89
CA MET A 112 -2.94 -2.60 3.31
C MET A 112 -3.28 -3.41 4.56
N ASP A 113 -3.92 -2.76 5.54
CA ASP A 113 -4.42 -3.43 6.72
C ASP A 113 -5.38 -4.58 6.39
N TRP A 114 -5.41 -5.62 7.22
CA TRP A 114 -6.34 -6.74 7.03
C TRP A 114 -7.82 -6.31 7.05
N HIS A 115 -8.16 -5.32 7.87
CA HIS A 115 -9.49 -4.73 7.96
C HIS A 115 -9.65 -3.49 7.08
N GLU A 116 -8.65 -3.20 6.24
CA GLU A 116 -8.67 -2.16 5.20
C GLU A 116 -8.88 -0.74 5.77
N LYS A 117 -8.42 -0.50 7.00
CA LYS A 117 -8.53 0.80 7.69
C LYS A 117 -7.39 1.77 7.42
N TRP A 118 -6.27 1.26 6.92
CA TRP A 118 -5.15 2.08 6.51
C TRP A 118 -4.38 1.41 5.38
N THR A 119 -3.65 2.22 4.63
CA THR A 119 -2.71 1.76 3.61
C THR A 119 -1.45 2.62 3.63
N PHE A 120 -0.30 1.97 3.48
CA PHE A 120 0.98 2.60 3.21
C PHE A 120 1.38 2.31 1.76
N VAL A 121 1.88 3.30 1.04
CA VAL A 121 2.14 3.20 -0.40
C VAL A 121 3.54 3.68 -0.69
N MET A 122 4.34 2.86 -1.34
CA MET A 122 5.65 3.22 -1.90
C MET A 122 5.52 3.29 -3.41
N THR A 123 5.96 4.38 -4.01
CA THR A 123 5.87 4.67 -5.43
C THR A 123 7.21 4.44 -6.12
N HIS A 124 7.19 4.22 -7.42
CA HIS A 124 8.42 4.15 -8.22
C HIS A 124 9.00 5.53 -8.53
N GLU A 125 8.18 6.58 -8.51
CA GLU A 125 8.61 7.97 -8.73
C GLU A 125 9.15 8.58 -7.44
N THR A 126 10.40 9.05 -7.47
CA THR A 126 11.11 9.54 -6.27
C THR A 126 10.57 10.85 -5.71
N ASP A 127 9.87 11.64 -6.54
CA ASP A 127 9.32 12.93 -6.12
C ASP A 127 7.98 12.77 -5.36
N TYR A 128 7.32 11.62 -5.56
CA TYR A 128 6.04 11.26 -4.96
C TYR A 128 6.21 10.22 -3.87
N GLY A 129 5.30 10.27 -2.91
CA GLY A 129 5.25 9.33 -1.80
C GLY A 129 6.53 9.26 -0.94
N PRO A 130 6.66 8.21 -0.11
CA PRO A 130 5.59 7.29 0.23
C PRO A 130 4.38 8.00 0.86
N TYR A 131 3.22 7.36 0.80
CA TYR A 131 1.97 7.88 1.34
C TYR A 131 1.44 7.00 2.46
N PHE A 132 0.72 7.59 3.40
CA PHE A 132 -0.06 6.86 4.40
C PHE A 132 -1.48 7.42 4.45
N ILE A 133 -2.46 6.57 4.17
CA ILE A 133 -3.88 6.89 4.30
C ILE A 133 -4.42 6.11 5.50
N GLN A 134 -5.22 6.79 6.33
CA GLN A 134 -6.01 6.15 7.37
C GLN A 134 -7.45 6.63 7.30
N ILE A 135 -8.38 5.69 7.30
CA ILE A 135 -9.82 5.95 7.29
C ILE A 135 -10.45 5.46 8.60
N GLY A 136 -11.43 6.23 9.12
CA GLY A 136 -12.17 5.91 10.34
C GLY A 136 -13.01 4.64 10.24
#